data_AF-A0A1G0X8P8-F1
#
_entry.id   AF-A0A1G0X8P8-F1
#
_cell.length_a   1.000
_cell.length_b   1.000
_cell.length_c   1.000
_cell.angle_alpha   90.00
_cell.angle_beta   90.00
_cell.angle_gamma   90.00
#
_symmetry.space_group_name_H-M   'P 1'
#
loop_
_entity.id
_entity.type
_entity.pdbx_description
1 polymer ?
#
loop_
_entity_poly.entity_id
_entity_poly.type
_entity_poly.pdbx_seq_one_letter_code
_entity_poly.pdbx_strand_id
1 'polypeptide(L)'
;MKRLFYFLILSFFLVGQSSSDTIDNYMNIVHNIPRMEMKADVDSQSWSRSARNVLILTSESIGESLTLANNAAAKTGNPFFCLPPEVALDGKLLNDLIQQTYNEISSNPSDKNKMTVSQVALIGIMKRYPCKA
;
A
#
# COMPACT_ATOMS: atom_id res chain seq x y z
N MET A 1 3.28 16.45 41.29
CA MET A 1 4.20 16.15 40.16
C MET A 1 4.25 14.67 39.79
N LYS A 2 4.55 13.72 40.70
CA LYS A 2 4.60 12.28 40.37
C LYS A 2 3.33 11.72 39.69
N ARG A 3 2.13 12.11 40.15
CA ARG A 3 0.85 11.67 39.56
C ARG A 3 0.62 12.18 38.12
N LEU A 4 1.12 13.38 37.80
CA LEU A 4 1.04 13.94 36.45
C LEU A 4 1.98 13.21 35.48
N PHE A 5 3.15 12.80 35.98
CA PHE A 5 4.13 12.02 35.21
C PHE A 5 3.62 10.61 34.86
N TYR A 6 2.97 9.92 35.81
CA TYR A 6 2.32 8.63 35.52
C TYR A 6 1.17 8.76 34.52
N PHE A 7 0.40 9.84 34.58
CA PHE A 7 -0.67 10.10 33.61
C PHE A 7 -0.13 10.32 32.19
N LEU A 8 0.98 11.05 32.05
CA LEU A 8 1.66 11.29 30.78
C LEU A 8 2.26 10.01 30.17
N ILE A 9 2.81 9.12 31.00
CA ILE A 9 3.32 7.83 30.53
C ILE A 9 2.16 6.94 30.06
N LEU A 10 1.06 6.89 30.82
CA LEU A 10 -0.10 6.08 30.47
C LEU A 10 -0.78 6.56 29.18
N SER A 11 -0.84 7.88 28.94
CA SER A 11 -1.38 8.42 27.70
C SER A 11 -0.51 8.12 26.47
N PHE A 12 0.81 7.95 26.65
CA PHE A 12 1.72 7.60 25.55
C PHE A 12 1.54 6.14 25.08
N PHE A 13 1.18 5.21 25.99
CA PHE A 13 0.97 3.80 25.65
C PHE A 13 -0.36 3.52 24.93
N LEU A 14 -1.34 4.42 24.98
CA LEU A 14 -2.66 4.23 24.36
C LEU A 14 -2.73 4.67 22.88
N VAL A 15 -1.69 5.31 22.34
CA VAL A 15 -1.68 5.83 20.95
C VAL A 15 -1.24 4.78 19.91
N GLY A 16 -0.95 3.54 20.33
CA GLY A 16 -0.26 2.55 19.50
C GLY A 16 -1.10 1.66 18.57
N GLN A 17 -2.43 1.81 18.50
CA GLN A 17 -3.27 0.95 17.64
C GLN A 17 -3.69 1.67 16.36
N SER A 18 -2.73 1.92 15.48
CA SER A 18 -3.02 2.20 14.07
C SER A 18 -3.43 0.89 13.40
N SER A 19 -4.74 0.69 13.22
CA SER A 19 -5.27 -0.31 12.28
C SER A 19 -4.96 0.16 10.87
N SER A 20 -3.71 -0.02 10.43
CA SER A 20 -3.39 0.09 9.01
C SER A 20 -4.05 -1.09 8.32
N ASP A 21 -4.78 -0.82 7.25
CA ASP A 21 -5.15 -1.89 6.33
C ASP A 21 -3.88 -2.60 5.87
N THR A 22 -3.88 -3.91 6.06
CA THR A 22 -2.77 -4.77 5.67
C THR A 22 -2.91 -5.14 4.20
N ILE A 23 -1.80 -5.59 3.61
CA ILE A 23 -1.82 -6.14 2.26
C ILE A 23 -2.71 -7.40 2.16
N ASP A 24 -2.95 -8.11 3.26
CA ASP A 24 -3.87 -9.25 3.30
C ASP A 24 -5.31 -8.85 2.98
N ASN A 25 -5.81 -7.76 3.59
CA ASN A 25 -7.13 -7.22 3.26
C ASN A 25 -7.23 -6.81 1.79
N TYR A 26 -6.20 -6.13 1.28
CA TYR A 26 -6.12 -5.72 -0.11
C TYR A 26 -6.19 -6.93 -1.06
N MET A 27 -5.37 -7.96 -0.81
CA MET A 27 -5.32 -9.16 -1.65
C MET A 27 -6.59 -10.00 -1.52
N ASN A 28 -7.26 -9.99 -0.36
CA ASN A 28 -8.57 -10.61 -0.21
C ASN A 28 -9.60 -9.94 -1.13
N ILE A 29 -9.61 -8.61 -1.27
CA ILE A 29 -10.49 -7.92 -2.23
C ILE A 29 -10.13 -8.35 -3.66
N VAL A 30 -8.84 -8.30 -4.02
CA VAL A 30 -8.33 -8.71 -5.35
C VAL A 30 -8.82 -10.11 -5.73
N HIS A 31 -8.66 -11.09 -4.84
CA HIS A 31 -9.05 -12.47 -5.11
C HIS A 31 -10.57 -12.68 -5.18
N ASN A 32 -11.36 -11.80 -4.54
CA ASN A 32 -12.81 -11.90 -4.53
C ASN A 32 -13.47 -11.27 -5.75
N ILE A 33 -12.83 -10.30 -6.41
CA ILE A 33 -13.38 -9.64 -7.61
C ILE A 33 -13.79 -10.66 -8.69
N PRO A 34 -12.93 -11.58 -9.16
CA PRO A 34 -13.32 -12.54 -10.20
C PRO A 34 -14.50 -13.42 -9.79
N ARG A 35 -14.56 -13.80 -8.51
CA ARG A 35 -15.65 -14.62 -7.96
C ARG A 35 -16.98 -13.88 -7.98
N MET A 36 -16.97 -12.58 -7.73
CA MET A 36 -18.18 -11.75 -7.78
C MET A 36 -18.56 -11.41 -9.22
N GLU A 37 -17.61 -11.26 -10.13
CA GLU A 37 -17.85 -11.07 -11.57
C GLU A 37 -18.48 -12.29 -12.26
N MET A 38 -18.26 -13.50 -11.76
CA MET A 38 -18.92 -14.70 -12.28
C MET A 38 -20.39 -14.82 -11.84
N LYS A 39 -20.79 -14.12 -10.78
CA LYS A 39 -22.18 -14.15 -10.29
C LYS A 39 -23.02 -13.18 -11.11
N ALA A 40 -24.09 -13.68 -11.73
CA ALA A 40 -24.93 -12.89 -12.64
C ALA A 40 -25.87 -11.88 -11.93
N ASP A 41 -25.86 -11.80 -10.59
CA ASP A 41 -26.70 -10.85 -9.86
C ASP A 41 -26.13 -9.43 -9.87
N VAL A 42 -27.03 -8.45 -9.90
CA VAL A 42 -26.70 -7.02 -10.02
C VAL A 42 -25.82 -6.54 -8.87
N ASP A 43 -26.07 -7.03 -7.66
CA ASP A 43 -25.33 -6.62 -6.47
C ASP A 43 -23.87 -7.09 -6.55
N SER A 44 -23.63 -8.32 -6.97
CA SER A 44 -22.27 -8.85 -7.14
C SER A 44 -21.50 -8.12 -8.23
N GLN A 45 -22.15 -7.76 -9.33
CA GLN A 45 -21.55 -6.97 -10.41
C GLN A 45 -21.31 -5.50 -10.01
N SER A 46 -22.17 -4.93 -9.17
CA SER A 46 -21.97 -3.59 -8.62
C SER A 46 -20.81 -3.57 -7.63
N TRP A 47 -20.74 -4.60 -6.78
CA TRP A 47 -19.66 -4.78 -5.82
C TRP A 47 -18.31 -4.95 -6.52
N SER A 48 -18.20 -5.79 -7.56
CA SER A 48 -16.93 -6.01 -8.27
C SER A 48 -16.41 -4.74 -8.93
N ARG A 49 -17.28 -3.98 -9.59
CA ARG A 49 -16.95 -2.67 -10.18
C ARG A 49 -16.47 -1.67 -9.12
N SER A 50 -17.18 -1.60 -7.99
CA SER A 50 -16.82 -0.72 -6.88
C SER A 50 -15.48 -1.11 -6.26
N ALA A 51 -15.25 -2.41 -6.03
CA ALA A 51 -14.01 -2.95 -5.50
C ALA A 51 -12.81 -2.62 -6.39
N ARG A 52 -12.94 -2.77 -7.72
CA ARG A 52 -11.90 -2.34 -8.67
C ARG A 52 -11.58 -0.86 -8.54
N ASN A 53 -12.60 -0.01 -8.50
CA ASN A 53 -12.40 1.44 -8.37
C ASN A 53 -11.70 1.80 -7.06
N VAL A 54 -12.09 1.16 -5.94
CA VAL A 54 -11.43 1.37 -4.65
C VAL A 54 -9.96 0.98 -4.73
N LEU A 55 -9.62 -0.20 -5.28
CA LEU A 55 -8.23 -0.63 -5.40
C LEU A 55 -7.39 0.33 -6.25
N ILE A 56 -7.95 0.83 -7.36
CA ILE A 56 -7.27 1.80 -8.23
C ILE A 56 -7.06 3.13 -7.50
N LEU A 57 -8.10 3.69 -6.88
CA LEU A 57 -8.00 4.97 -6.16
C LEU A 57 -7.06 4.88 -4.96
N THR A 58 -7.09 3.76 -4.23
CA THR A 58 -6.14 3.50 -3.14
C THR A 58 -4.71 3.44 -3.69
N SER A 59 -4.49 2.74 -4.80
CA SER A 59 -3.17 2.63 -5.41
C SER A 59 -2.68 3.98 -5.95
N GLU A 60 -3.56 4.78 -6.55
CA GLU A 60 -3.25 6.15 -6.99
C GLU A 60 -2.84 7.04 -5.81
N SER A 61 -3.62 7.03 -4.73
CA SER A 61 -3.32 7.78 -3.50
C SER A 61 -1.97 7.39 -2.88
N ILE A 62 -1.64 6.09 -2.90
CA ILE A 62 -0.33 5.58 -2.45
C ILE A 62 0.78 6.04 -3.41
N GLY A 63 0.56 5.97 -4.72
CA GLY A 63 1.51 6.39 -5.74
C GLY A 63 1.87 7.87 -5.62
N GLU A 64 0.87 8.72 -5.45
CA GLU A 64 1.06 10.16 -5.21
C GLU A 64 1.82 10.42 -3.92
N SER A 65 1.44 9.75 -2.83
CA SER A 65 2.10 9.89 -1.53
C SER A 65 3.56 9.46 -1.57
N LEU A 66 3.87 8.34 -2.21
CA LEU A 66 5.23 7.85 -2.39
C LEU A 66 6.04 8.75 -3.32
N THR A 67 5.43 9.29 -4.38
CA THR A 67 6.08 10.27 -5.26
C THR A 67 6.42 11.55 -4.50
N LEU A 68 5.49 12.06 -3.69
CA LEU A 68 5.71 13.23 -2.84
C LEU A 68 6.86 12.98 -1.84
N ALA A 69 6.83 11.84 -1.15
CA ALA A 69 7.87 11.44 -0.20
C ALA A 69 9.23 11.28 -0.89
N ASN A 70 9.27 10.65 -2.07
CA ASN A 70 10.48 10.48 -2.86
C ASN A 70 11.05 11.81 -3.33
N ASN A 71 10.21 12.75 -3.77
CA ASN A 71 10.64 14.09 -4.15
C ASN A 71 11.22 14.87 -2.96
N ALA A 72 10.67 14.69 -1.76
CA ALA A 72 11.23 15.25 -0.54
C ALA A 72 12.61 14.65 -0.22
N ALA A 73 12.75 13.33 -0.34
CA ALA A 73 14.01 12.62 -0.10
C ALA A 73 15.09 12.90 -1.17
N ALA A 74 14.68 13.12 -2.43
CA ALA A 74 15.57 13.53 -3.52
C ALA A 74 16.22 14.89 -3.25
N LYS A 75 15.49 15.84 -2.62
CA LYS A 75 16.05 17.14 -2.22
C LYS A 75 17.17 17.04 -1.18
N THR A 76 17.21 15.96 -0.41
CA THR A 76 18.28 15.67 0.56
C THR A 76 19.33 14.70 0.00
N GLY A 77 19.29 14.42 -1.31
CA GLY A 77 20.25 13.57 -2.00
C GLY A 77 20.03 12.06 -1.83
N ASN A 78 18.93 11.64 -1.19
CA ASN A 78 18.65 10.23 -0.90
C ASN A 78 17.25 9.82 -1.38
N PRO A 79 16.96 9.85 -2.70
CA PRO A 79 15.70 9.34 -3.24
C PRO A 79 15.53 7.85 -2.91
N PHE A 80 14.29 7.43 -2.64
CA PHE A 80 13.96 6.02 -2.46
C PHE A 80 14.00 5.25 -3.79
N PHE A 81 13.58 5.89 -4.88
CA PHE A 81 13.52 5.32 -6.23
C PHE A 81 13.67 6.40 -7.30
N CYS A 82 14.01 5.99 -8.52
CA CYS A 82 14.30 6.90 -9.63
C CYS A 82 13.41 6.59 -10.84
N LEU A 83 12.29 7.32 -10.95
CA LEU A 83 11.36 7.17 -12.08
C LEU A 83 11.93 7.78 -13.37
N PRO A 84 11.82 7.09 -14.51
CA PRO A 84 12.06 7.70 -15.81
C PRO A 84 11.08 8.86 -16.08
N PRO A 85 11.47 9.89 -16.86
CA PRO A 85 10.64 11.06 -17.12
C PRO A 85 9.28 10.75 -17.76
N GLU A 86 9.18 9.64 -18.53
CA GLU A 86 7.93 9.26 -19.19
C GLU A 86 7.00 8.39 -18.34
N VAL A 87 7.39 8.05 -17.10
CA VAL A 87 6.65 7.12 -16.24
C VAL A 87 5.95 7.85 -15.10
N ALA A 88 4.62 7.74 -15.06
CA ALA A 88 3.81 8.11 -13.90
C ALA A 88 3.41 6.86 -13.11
N LEU A 89 3.42 6.95 -11.77
CA LEU A 89 2.88 5.91 -10.90
C LEU A 89 1.36 6.03 -10.79
N ASP A 90 0.65 5.77 -11.88
CA ASP A 90 -0.81 5.78 -11.90
C ASP A 90 -1.42 4.60 -11.11
N GLY A 91 -2.70 4.72 -10.79
CA GLY A 91 -3.40 3.75 -9.95
C GLY A 91 -3.42 2.34 -10.53
N LYS A 92 -3.48 2.19 -11.86
CA LYS A 92 -3.48 0.86 -12.52
C LYS A 92 -2.10 0.22 -12.45
N LEU A 93 -1.07 0.95 -12.86
CA LEU A 93 0.32 0.50 -12.80
C LEU A 93 0.68 0.08 -11.38
N LEU A 94 0.33 0.91 -10.38
CA LEU A 94 0.69 0.62 -9.01
C LEU A 94 -0.13 -0.54 -8.42
N ASN A 95 -1.42 -0.65 -8.75
CA ASN A 95 -2.25 -1.79 -8.37
C ASN A 95 -1.68 -3.12 -8.89
N ASP A 96 -1.24 -3.14 -10.15
CA ASP A 96 -0.65 -4.33 -10.78
C ASP A 96 0.71 -4.65 -10.12
N LEU A 97 1.53 -3.64 -9.86
CA LEU A 97 2.84 -3.79 -9.21
C LEU A 97 2.72 -4.26 -7.76
N ILE A 98 1.73 -3.80 -6.99
CA ILE A 98 1.46 -4.25 -5.62
C ILE A 98 1.16 -5.74 -5.61
N GLN A 99 0.25 -6.20 -6.47
CA GLN A 99 -0.12 -7.62 -6.57
C GLN A 99 1.07 -8.48 -6.98
N GLN A 100 1.83 -8.06 -7.99
CA GLN A 100 3.05 -8.76 -8.42
C GLN A 100 4.05 -8.85 -7.27
N THR A 101 4.31 -7.73 -6.58
CA THR A 101 5.29 -7.68 -5.49
C THR A 101 4.86 -8.55 -4.32
N TYR A 102 3.57 -8.52 -3.94
CA TYR A 102 3.04 -9.42 -2.92
C TYR A 102 3.28 -10.89 -3.28
N ASN A 103 3.12 -11.28 -4.55
CA ASN A 103 3.35 -12.66 -4.99
C ASN A 103 4.84 -13.04 -5.00
N GLU A 104 5.73 -12.08 -5.24
CA GLU A 104 7.18 -12.31 -5.33
C GLU A 104 7.93 -12.22 -4.00
N ILE A 105 7.36 -11.62 -2.96
CA ILE A 105 7.99 -11.54 -1.63
C ILE A 105 8.16 -12.96 -1.08
N SER A 106 9.41 -13.43 -1.07
CA SER A 106 9.86 -14.67 -0.46
C SER A 106 10.00 -14.48 1.06
N SER A 107 8.89 -14.36 1.76
CA SER A 107 8.84 -14.41 3.23
C SER A 107 7.73 -15.35 3.69
N ASN A 108 7.74 -15.71 4.98
CA ASN A 108 6.65 -16.47 5.57
C ASN A 108 5.33 -15.71 5.33
N PRO A 109 4.25 -16.37 4.84
CA PRO A 109 2.94 -15.75 4.63
C PRO A 109 2.45 -14.91 5.81
N SER A 110 2.71 -15.34 7.06
CA SER A 110 2.31 -14.60 8.25
C SER A 110 2.97 -13.22 8.37
N ASP A 111 4.23 -13.10 7.94
CA ASP A 111 4.97 -11.84 8.03
C ASP A 111 4.62 -10.92 6.86
N LYS A 112 4.51 -11.48 5.66
CA LYS A 112 4.09 -10.75 4.47
C LYS A 112 2.69 -10.13 4.65
N ASN A 113 1.76 -10.88 5.23
CA ASN A 113 0.37 -10.44 5.41
C ASN A 113 0.20 -9.30 6.42
N LYS A 114 1.22 -9.01 7.23
CA LYS A 114 1.21 -7.88 8.18
C LYS A 114 1.74 -6.58 7.59
N MET A 115 2.32 -6.63 6.39
CA MET A 115 2.82 -5.45 5.71
C MET A 115 1.67 -4.53 5.32
N THR A 116 1.90 -3.22 5.32
CA THR A 116 0.94 -2.28 4.76
C THR A 116 0.99 -2.31 3.24
N VAL A 117 -0.11 -1.88 2.60
CA VAL A 117 -0.15 -1.79 1.13
C VAL A 117 0.96 -0.88 0.60
N SER A 118 1.22 0.26 1.26
CA SER A 118 2.27 1.21 0.87
C SER A 118 3.69 0.64 1.02
N GLN A 119 3.93 -0.23 2.00
CA GLN A 119 5.23 -0.91 2.14
C GLN A 119 5.48 -1.86 0.97
N VAL A 120 4.47 -2.67 0.62
CA VAL A 120 4.56 -3.58 -0.53
C VAL A 120 4.71 -2.80 -1.83
N ALA A 121 3.97 -1.69 -2.00
CA ALA A 121 4.10 -0.78 -3.12
C ALA A 121 5.52 -0.23 -3.24
N LEU A 122 6.08 0.30 -2.14
CA LEU A 122 7.43 0.86 -2.12
C LEU A 122 8.49 -0.18 -2.51
N ILE A 123 8.41 -1.40 -1.98
CA ILE A 123 9.32 -2.50 -2.36
C ILE A 123 9.27 -2.77 -3.86
N GLY A 124 8.05 -2.84 -4.42
CA GLY A 124 7.86 -3.05 -5.85
C GLY A 124 8.45 -1.93 -6.70
N ILE A 125 8.21 -0.68 -6.30
CA ILE A 125 8.73 0.50 -6.99
C ILE A 125 10.27 0.52 -6.93
N MET A 126 10.86 0.32 -5.76
CA MET A 126 12.32 0.33 -5.60
C MET A 126 13.00 -0.78 -6.41
N LYS A 127 12.36 -1.94 -6.52
CA LYS A 127 12.84 -3.06 -7.36
C LYS A 127 12.71 -2.74 -8.85
N ARG A 128 11.60 -2.12 -9.27
CA ARG A 128 11.32 -1.78 -10.67
C ARG A 128 12.13 -0.59 -11.18
N TYR A 129 12.38 0.39 -10.32
CA TYR A 129 13.00 1.69 -10.62
C TYR A 129 14.12 2.04 -9.64
N PRO A 130 15.18 1.22 -9.54
CA PRO A 130 16.30 1.50 -8.66
C PRO A 130 17.04 2.77 -9.09
N CYS A 131 17.46 3.58 -8.13
CA CYS A 131 18.42 4.65 -8.40
C CYS A 131 19.80 4.07 -8.70
N LYS A 132 20.52 4.69 -9.64
CA LYS A 132 21.93 4.37 -9.87
C LYS A 132 22.73 4.84 -8.66
N ALA A 133 23.62 3.98 -8.15
CA ALA A 133 24.58 4.32 -7.11
C ALA A 133 25.65 5.29 -7.64
#